data_AF-A0A366LEI2-F1
#
_entry.id   AF-A0A366LEI2-F1
#
_cell.length_a   1.000
_cell.length_b   1.000
_cell.length_c   1.000
_cell.angle_alpha   90.00
_cell.angle_beta   90.00
_cell.angle_gamma   90.00
#
_symmetry.space_group_name_H-M   'P 1'
#
loop_
_entity.id
_entity.type
_entity.pdbx_description
1 polymer ?
#
loop_
_entity_poly.entity_id
_entity_poly.type
_entity_poly.pdbx_seq_one_letter_code
_entity_poly.pdbx_strand_id
1 'polypeptide(L)' 'MQNLSKKLQIDLIELKAKYAFIMDELEATFADAYLSKSLAKQRLAEQMMLEIERILSEQGGSDN' A
#
# COMPACT_ATOMS: atom_id res chain seq x y z
N MET A 1 4.74 -25.89 5.30
CA MET A 1 4.91 -24.44 5.59
C MET A 1 6.38 -24.11 5.44
N GLN A 2 6.77 -23.31 4.44
CA GLN A 2 8.16 -22.87 4.28
C GLN A 2 8.52 -21.92 5.42
N ASN A 3 9.55 -22.26 6.20
CA ASN A 3 10.07 -21.38 7.24
C ASN A 3 10.72 -20.16 6.58
N LEU A 4 10.12 -18.98 6.75
CA LEU A 4 10.70 -17.71 6.33
C LEU A 4 12.08 -17.54 6.99
N SER A 5 13.06 -17.00 6.27
CA SER A 5 14.38 -16.75 6.86
C SER A 5 14.26 -15.82 8.06
N LYS A 6 15.08 -16.01 9.11
CA LYS A 6 15.02 -15.19 10.33
C LYS A 6 15.10 -13.68 10.04
N LYS A 7 15.90 -13.30 9.03
CA LYS A 7 16.01 -11.92 8.57
C LYS A 7 14.66 -11.41 8.03
N LEU A 8 14.02 -12.18 7.16
CA LEU A 8 12.71 -11.84 6.60
C LEU A 8 11.61 -11.77 7.67
N GLN A 9 11.69 -12.59 8.72
CA GLN A 9 10.76 -12.52 9.84
C GLN A 9 10.93 -11.23 10.65
N ILE A 10 12.17 -10.80 10.90
CA ILE A 10 12.48 -9.55 11.60
C ILE A 10 12.00 -8.36 10.77
N ASP A 11 12.33 -8.32 9.48
CA ASP A 11 11.91 -7.25 8.56
C ASP A 11 10.37 -7.13 8.52
N LEU A 12 9.66 -8.27 8.53
CA LEU A 12 8.19 -8.29 8.56
C LEU A 12 7.60 -7.81 9.90
N ILE A 13 8.25 -8.08 11.02
CA ILE A 13 7.82 -7.59 12.33
C ILE A 13 8.00 -6.08 12.41
N GLU A 14 9.14 -5.56 11.96
CA GLU A 14 9.39 -4.11 11.93
C GLU A 14 8.41 -3.38 11.02
N LEU A 15 8.11 -3.94 9.84
CA LEU A 15 7.13 -3.36 8.93
C LEU A 15 5.73 -3.32 9.55
N LYS A 16 5.31 -4.41 10.23
CA LYS A 16 4.03 -4.45 10.94
C LYS A 16 3.96 -3.44 12.08
N ALA A 17 5.03 -3.29 12.85
CA ALA A 17 5.09 -2.33 13.94
C ALA A 17 5.00 -0.88 13.44
N LYS A 18 5.73 -0.54 12.37
CA LYS A 18 5.65 0.79 11.73
C LYS A 18 4.26 1.07 11.17
N TYR A 19 3.64 0.09 10.54
CA TYR A 19 2.30 0.23 9.99
C TYR A 19 1.24 0.43 11.09
N ALA A 20 1.31 -0.36 12.17
CA ALA A 20 0.41 -0.22 13.32
C ALA A 20 0.55 1.16 13.97
N PHE A 21 1.79 1.63 14.20
CA PHE A 21 2.05 2.95 14.75
C PHE A 21 1.46 4.08 13.89
N ILE A 22 1.66 4.02 12.56
CA ILE A 22 1.09 4.99 11.62
C ILE A 22 -0.45 4.92 11.63
N MET A 23 -1.03 3.73 11.74
CA MET A 23 -2.49 3.57 11.77
C MET A 23 -3.10 4.10 13.06
N ASP A 24 -2.46 3.87 14.21
CA ASP A 24 -2.90 4.37 15.52
C ASP A 24 -2.79 5.92 15.58
N GLU A 25 -1.69 6.50 15.11
CA GLU A 25 -1.55 7.97 15.02
C GLU A 25 -2.59 8.59 14.07
N LEU A 26 -2.85 7.92 12.94
CA LEU A 26 -3.88 8.38 12.03
C LEU A 26 -5.29 8.16 12.59
N GLU A 27 -5.54 7.17 13.43
CA GLU A 27 -6.84 6.91 14.05
C GLU A 27 -7.15 7.95 15.14
N ALA A 28 -6.16 8.30 15.95
CA ALA A 28 -6.26 9.37 16.95
C ALA A 28 -6.48 10.77 16.32
N THR A 29 -5.95 11.00 15.11
CA THR A 29 -6.03 12.30 14.42
C THR A 29 -7.26 12.44 13.50
N PHE A 30 -7.89 11.33 13.05
CA PHE A 30 -8.93 11.32 12.01
C PHE A 30 -10.31 10.81 12.44
N ALA A 31 -10.65 10.75 13.74
CA ALA A 31 -12.00 10.39 14.16
C ALA A 31 -13.10 11.26 13.50
N ASP A 32 -12.81 12.54 13.22
CA ASP A 32 -13.71 13.46 12.48
C ASP A 32 -13.52 13.44 10.95
N ALA A 33 -12.42 12.87 10.43
CA ALA A 33 -12.05 12.88 9.01
C ALA A 33 -12.13 11.48 8.34
N TYR A 34 -12.69 10.50 9.04
CA TYR A 34 -12.85 9.11 8.59
C TYR A 34 -13.62 8.99 7.25
N LEU A 35 -14.57 9.89 6.99
CA LEU A 35 -15.28 10.02 5.71
C LEU A 35 -14.36 10.46 4.55
N SER A 36 -13.35 11.30 4.80
CA SER A 36 -12.43 11.76 3.75
C SER A 36 -11.34 10.72 3.43
N LYS A 37 -10.94 9.93 4.43
CA LYS A 37 -9.87 8.92 4.31
C LYS A 37 -10.27 7.71 3.47
N SER A 38 -11.53 7.25 3.58
CA SER A 38 -12.05 6.17 2.72
C SER A 38 -12.10 6.61 1.26
N LEU A 39 -12.60 7.83 1.01
CA LEU A 39 -12.69 8.39 -0.34
C LEU A 39 -11.30 8.64 -0.96
N ALA A 40 -10.34 9.12 -0.15
CA ALA A 40 -8.96 9.32 -0.59
C ALA A 40 -8.26 8.00 -0.93
N LYS A 41 -8.47 6.94 -0.11
CA LYS A 41 -7.94 5.59 -0.41
C LYS A 41 -8.51 5.01 -1.69
N GLN A 42 -9.81 5.20 -1.93
CA GLN A 42 -10.46 4.74 -3.17
C GLN A 42 -9.87 5.45 -4.40
N ARG A 43 -9.76 6.79 -4.36
CA ARG A 43 -9.16 7.56 -5.45
C ARG A 43 -7.71 7.18 -5.74
N LEU A 44 -6.93 6.91 -4.70
CA LEU A 44 -5.55 6.48 -4.85
C LEU A 44 -5.46 5.10 -5.51
N ALA A 45 -6.34 4.16 -5.13
CA ALA A 45 -6.40 2.85 -5.75
C ALA A 45 -6.79 2.92 -7.24
N GLU A 46 -7.74 3.79 -7.59
CA GLU A 46 -8.13 4.03 -8.99
C GLU A 46 -6.97 4.60 -9.82
N GLN A 47 -6.24 5.59 -9.27
CA GLN A 47 -5.07 6.14 -9.96
C GLN A 47 -3.94 5.11 -10.12
N MET A 48 -3.73 4.25 -9.13
CA MET A 48 -2.75 3.17 -9.23
C MET A 48 -3.12 2.15 -10.31
N MET A 49 -4.39 1.78 -10.46
CA MET A 49 -4.82 0.89 -11.55
C MET A 49 -4.56 1.51 -12.92
N LEU A 50 -4.95 2.78 -13.12
CA LEU A 50 -4.73 3.48 -14.39
C LEU A 50 -3.24 3.56 -14.76
N GLU A 51 -2.38 3.79 -13.78
CA GLU A 51 -0.93 3.85 -14.00
C GLU A 51 -0.34 2.47 -14.30
N ILE A 52 -0.84 1.41 -13.65
CA ILE A 52 -0.46 0.02 -13.97
C ILE A 52 -0.89 -0.34 -15.39
N GLU A 53 -2.10 0.00 -15.80
CA GLU A 53 -2.59 -0.22 -17.17
C GLU A 53 -1.74 0.53 -18.20
N ARG A 54 -1.36 1.78 -17.90
CA ARG A 54 -0.44 2.58 -18.74
C ARG A 54 0.90 1.87 -18.90
N ILE A 55 1.55 1.46 -17.81
CA ILE A 55 2.84 0.78 -17.83
C ILE A 55 2.77 -0.54 -18.61
N LEU A 56 1.71 -1.33 -18.41
CA LEU A 56 1.51 -2.60 -19.12
C LEU A 56 1.25 -2.36 -20.62
N SER A 57 0.55 -1.29 -20.99
CA SER A 57 0.31 -0.91 -22.39
C SER A 57 1.57 -0.41 -23.09
N GLU A 58 2.45 0.29 -22.37
CA GLU A 58 3.72 0.80 -22.90
C GLU A 58 4.79 -0.31 -23.03
N GLN A 59 4.80 -1.28 -22.12
CA GLN A 59 5.70 -2.44 -22.20
C GLN A 59 5.30 -3.47 -23.27
N GLY A 60 4.04 -3.47 -23.72
CA GLY A 60 3.59 -4.28 -24.87
C GLY A 60 3.98 -3.72 -26.24
N GLY A 61 4.61 -2.55 -26.30
CA GLY A 61 4.96 -1.84 -27.54
C GLY A 61 6.45 -1.86 -27.93
N SER A 62 7.31 -2.58 -27.21
CA SER A 62 8.72 -2.75 -27.56
C SER A 62 9.02 -4.19 -28.00
N ASP A 63 8.40 -4.58 -29.10
CA ASP A 63 8.89 -5.63 -30.00
C ASP A 63 8.59 -5.17 -31.43
N ASN A 64 9.43 -4.26 -31.95
CA ASN A 64 9.72 -4.14 -33.38
C ASN A 64 11.02 -3.36 -33.62
#